data_AF-A0A060C584-F1
#
_entry.id   AF-A0A060C584-F1
#
_cell.length_a   1.000
_cell.length_b   1.000
_cell.length_c   1.000
_cell.angle_alpha   90.00
_cell.angle_beta   90.00
_cell.angle_gamma   90.00
#
_symmetry.space_group_name_H-M   'P 1'
#
loop_
_entity.id
_entity.type
_entity.pdbx_description
1 polymer ?
#
loop_
_entity_poly.entity_id
_entity_poly.type
_entity_poly.pdbx_seq_one_letter_code
_entity_poly.pdbx_strand_id
1 'polypeptide(L)'
;QDTPSHRTYAHGYVLDSEAITWMFDNYVRDASDRDDWRFAPLYADDLSGVAPAWIGLAECDPLVDEGRDYADRLRFAGVPVDLEIY
;
A
#
# COMPACT_ATOMS: atom_id res chain seq x y z
N GLN A 1 -1.71 -0.63 -9.41
CA GLN A 1 -2.52 -1.14 -8.28
C GLN A 1 -3.87 -1.65 -8.77
N ASP A 2 -3.98 -2.98 -8.81
CA ASP A 2 -5.19 -3.78 -9.04
C ASP A 2 -5.03 -5.07 -8.22
N THR A 3 -5.29 -4.98 -6.91
CA THR A 3 -5.16 -6.11 -5.98
C THR A 3 -6.51 -6.78 -5.71
N PRO A 4 -6.54 -8.02 -5.19
CA PRO A 4 -7.77 -8.66 -4.74
C PRO A 4 -8.57 -7.83 -3.73
N SER A 5 -7.91 -7.19 -2.75
CA SER A 5 -8.56 -6.32 -1.77
C SER A 5 -9.23 -5.11 -2.40
N HIS A 6 -8.59 -4.47 -3.38
CA HIS A 6 -9.16 -3.34 -4.11
C HIS A 6 -10.51 -3.67 -4.76
N ARG A 7 -10.62 -4.88 -5.33
CA ARG A 7 -11.86 -5.36 -5.97
C ARG A 7 -12.91 -5.80 -4.95
N THR A 8 -12.48 -6.45 -3.88
CA THR A 8 -13.37 -7.00 -2.85
C THR A 8 -14.03 -5.91 -2.01
N TYR A 9 -13.28 -4.88 -1.66
CA TYR A 9 -13.73 -3.76 -0.83
C TYR A 9 -14.00 -2.50 -1.66
N ALA A 10 -14.24 -2.66 -2.96
CA ALA A 10 -14.42 -1.56 -3.89
C ALA A 10 -15.57 -0.61 -3.54
N HIS A 11 -16.57 -1.09 -2.80
CA HIS A 11 -17.80 -0.36 -2.46
C HIS A 11 -18.28 -0.71 -1.05
N GLY A 12 -19.01 0.22 -0.42
CA GLY A 12 -19.75 -0.04 0.83
C GLY A 12 -18.96 0.14 2.13
N TYR A 13 -17.69 0.55 2.03
CA TYR A 13 -16.83 0.89 3.17
C TYR A 13 -16.47 2.37 3.16
N VAL A 14 -15.78 2.84 4.20
CA VAL A 14 -15.38 4.26 4.33
C VAL A 14 -14.47 4.70 3.18
N LEU A 15 -13.56 3.81 2.76
CA LEU A 15 -12.72 4.00 1.58
C LEU A 15 -13.26 3.10 0.46
N ASP A 16 -13.64 3.70 -0.66
CA ASP A 16 -14.13 3.00 -1.84
C ASP A 16 -13.29 3.34 -3.09
N SER A 17 -13.54 2.64 -4.19
CA SER A 17 -12.73 2.78 -5.41
C SER A 17 -12.85 4.18 -6.04
N GLU A 18 -14.00 4.83 -5.92
CA GLU A 18 -14.21 6.17 -6.47
C GLU A 18 -13.41 7.20 -5.67
N ALA A 19 -13.43 7.11 -4.33
CA ALA A 19 -12.64 7.95 -3.46
C ALA A 19 -11.13 7.78 -3.71
N ILE A 20 -10.63 6.54 -3.84
CA ILE A 20 -9.22 6.28 -4.14
C ILE A 20 -8.83 6.86 -5.49
N THR A 21 -9.64 6.64 -6.53
CA THR A 21 -9.38 7.18 -7.87
C THR A 21 -9.32 8.70 -7.83
N TRP A 22 -10.29 9.33 -7.18
CA TRP A 22 -10.32 10.78 -7.01
C TRP A 22 -9.07 11.30 -6.26
N MET A 23 -8.64 10.62 -5.19
CA MET A 23 -7.42 11.00 -4.46
C MET A 23 -6.19 10.93 -5.36
N PHE A 24 -6.05 9.88 -6.17
CA PHE A 24 -4.94 9.76 -7.10
C PHE A 24 -4.98 10.85 -8.17
N ASP A 25 -6.12 11.11 -8.79
CA ASP A 25 -6.28 12.14 -9.83
C ASP A 25 -5.94 13.55 -9.34
N ASN A 26 -6.04 13.81 -8.03
CA ASN A 26 -5.66 15.09 -7.42
C ASN A 26 -4.19 15.17 -6.99
N TYR A 27 -3.49 14.04 -6.90
CA TYR A 27 -2.11 13.98 -6.40
C TYR A 27 -1.08 13.70 -7.49
N VAL A 28 -1.36 12.75 -8.39
CA VAL A 28 -0.44 12.34 -9.44
C VAL A 28 -0.52 13.29 -10.63
N ARG A 29 0.61 13.57 -11.27
CA ARG A 29 0.66 14.48 -12.44
C ARG A 29 0.29 13.73 -13.71
N ASP A 30 0.74 12.49 -13.80
CA ASP A 30 0.43 11.56 -14.86
C ASP A 30 0.56 10.11 -14.35
N ALA A 31 0.21 9.14 -15.20
CA ALA A 31 0.18 7.74 -14.81
C ALA A 31 1.55 7.17 -14.38
N SER A 32 2.67 7.74 -14.84
CA SER A 32 4.01 7.23 -14.50
C SER A 32 4.39 7.50 -13.05
N ASP A 33 3.79 8.52 -12.42
CA ASP A 33 3.96 8.78 -10.99
C ASP A 33 3.48 7.59 -10.16
N ARG A 34 2.56 6.76 -10.67
CA ARG A 34 2.07 5.59 -9.91
C ARG A 34 3.09 4.47 -9.78
N ASP A 35 4.07 4.43 -10.68
CA ASP A 35 5.13 3.42 -10.68
C ASP A 35 6.43 3.99 -10.06
N ASP A 36 6.43 5.26 -9.66
CA ASP A 36 7.56 5.89 -8.98
C ASP A 36 7.64 5.44 -7.52
N TRP A 37 8.81 4.98 -7.08
CA TRP A 37 9.03 4.51 -5.71
C TRP A 37 8.71 5.57 -4.64
N ARG A 38 8.76 6.86 -4.98
CA ARG A 38 8.42 7.96 -4.07
C ARG A 38 6.92 8.05 -3.80
N PHE A 39 6.09 7.58 -4.74
CA PHE A 39 4.65 7.48 -4.60
C PHE A 39 4.25 6.10 -4.06
N ALA A 40 4.83 5.04 -4.60
CA ALA A 40 4.59 3.66 -4.22
C ALA A 40 5.90 3.02 -3.70
N PRO A 41 6.21 3.16 -2.40
CA PRO A 41 7.43 2.61 -1.78
C PRO A 41 7.61 1.11 -1.99
N LEU A 42 6.54 0.38 -2.26
CA LEU A 42 6.58 -1.02 -2.66
C LEU A 42 7.48 -1.27 -3.88
N TYR A 43 7.69 -0.28 -4.74
CA TYR A 43 8.55 -0.36 -5.92
C TYR A 43 9.98 0.13 -5.71
N ALA A 44 10.37 0.51 -4.48
CA ALA A 44 11.76 0.85 -4.20
C ALA A 44 12.70 -0.34 -4.47
N ASP A 45 13.85 -0.09 -5.12
CA ASP A 45 14.82 -1.13 -5.47
C ASP A 45 15.42 -1.80 -4.23
N ASP A 46 15.69 -1.02 -3.18
CA ASP A 46 16.21 -1.47 -1.90
C ASP A 46 15.47 -0.81 -0.74
N LEU A 47 15.10 -1.62 0.25
CA LEU A 47 14.44 -1.20 1.47
C LEU A 47 15.30 -1.50 2.71
N SER A 48 16.55 -1.92 2.53
CA SER A 48 17.46 -2.21 3.61
C SER A 48 17.88 -0.94 4.37
N GLY A 49 18.23 -1.09 5.65
CA GLY A 49 18.78 0.01 6.46
C GLY A 49 17.77 1.08 6.89
N VAL A 50 16.48 0.94 6.57
CA VAL A 50 15.43 1.79 7.13
C VAL A 50 15.15 1.43 8.60
N ALA A 51 14.40 2.30 9.30
CA ALA A 51 14.03 2.07 10.68
C ALA A 51 13.08 0.85 10.81
N PRO A 52 13.08 0.16 11.97
CA PRO A 52 12.04 -0.81 12.31
C PRO A 52 10.63 -0.20 12.14
N ALA A 53 9.69 -1.01 11.66
CA ALA A 53 8.34 -0.55 11.34
C ALA A 53 7.27 -1.31 12.12
N TRP A 54 6.20 -0.60 12.49
CA TRP A 54 4.93 -1.21 12.86
C TRP A 54 3.89 -0.88 11.79
N ILE A 55 3.17 -1.88 11.31
CA ILE A 55 2.16 -1.76 10.26
C ILE A 55 0.85 -2.32 10.80
N GLY A 56 -0.17 -1.46 10.89
CA GLY A 56 -1.53 -1.84 11.24
C GLY A 56 -2.43 -1.76 10.02
N LEU A 57 -3.13 -2.84 9.70
CA LEU A 57 -4.04 -2.91 8.55
C LEU A 57 -5.45 -3.27 9.02
N ALA A 58 -6.46 -2.75 8.32
CA ALA A 58 -7.84 -3.19 8.49
C ALA A 58 -8.15 -4.31 7.48
N GLU A 59 -8.83 -5.37 7.94
CA GLU A 59 -9.14 -6.55 7.12
C GLU A 59 -10.09 -6.21 5.97
N CYS A 60 -10.98 -5.24 6.18
CA CYS A 60 -11.95 -4.74 5.20
C CYS A 60 -11.52 -3.42 4.55
N ASP A 61 -10.26 -3.32 4.15
CA ASP A 61 -9.68 -2.14 3.49
C ASP A 61 -9.19 -2.50 2.07
N PRO A 62 -9.53 -1.73 1.03
CA PRO A 62 -8.95 -1.87 -0.31
C PRO A 62 -7.42 -1.96 -0.34
N LEU A 63 -6.71 -1.33 0.60
CA LEU A 63 -5.25 -1.23 0.63
C LEU A 63 -4.55 -2.36 1.42
N VAL A 64 -5.31 -3.29 2.02
CA VAL A 64 -4.75 -4.32 2.90
C VAL A 64 -3.71 -5.20 2.20
N ASP A 65 -3.91 -5.55 0.93
CA ASP A 65 -2.96 -6.41 0.22
C ASP A 65 -1.63 -5.68 -0.05
N GLU A 66 -1.68 -4.41 -0.45
CA GLU A 66 -0.46 -3.63 -0.68
C GLU A 66 0.31 -3.37 0.63
N GLY A 67 -0.41 -3.16 1.72
CA GLY A 67 0.18 -3.04 3.06
C GLY A 67 0.90 -4.32 3.50
N ARG A 68 0.31 -5.49 3.23
CA ARG A 68 0.93 -6.80 3.47
C ARG A 68 2.19 -6.99 2.63
N ASP A 69 2.09 -6.71 1.33
CA ASP A 69 3.21 -6.86 0.39
C ASP A 69 4.40 -5.98 0.79
N TYR A 70 4.13 -4.75 1.24
CA TYR A 70 5.17 -3.84 1.71
C TYR A 70 5.82 -4.32 3.01
N ALA A 71 5.02 -4.82 3.96
CA ALA A 71 5.53 -5.41 5.20
C ALA A 71 6.47 -6.59 4.91
N ASP A 72 6.11 -7.44 3.96
CA ASP A 72 6.93 -8.59 3.57
C ASP A 72 8.20 -8.15 2.85
N ARG A 73 8.13 -7.17 1.94
CA ARG A 73 9.33 -6.60 1.29
C ARG A 73 10.33 -6.02 2.31
N LEU A 74 9.85 -5.31 3.33
CA LEU A 74 10.68 -4.81 4.43
C LEU A 74 11.35 -5.95 5.20
N ARG A 75 10.58 -7.00 5.55
CA ARG A 75 11.11 -8.20 6.23
C ARG A 75 12.18 -8.89 5.40
N PHE A 76 11.96 -9.04 4.09
CA PHE A 76 12.95 -9.62 3.17
C PHE A 76 14.23 -8.78 3.09
N ALA A 77 14.13 -7.45 3.22
CA ALA A 77 15.28 -6.55 3.31
C ALA A 77 15.99 -6.57 4.69
N GLY A 78 15.53 -7.40 5.63
CA GLY A 78 16.11 -7.53 6.97
C GLY A 78 15.62 -6.48 7.98
N VAL A 79 14.58 -5.72 7.63
CA VAL A 79 13.98 -4.72 8.52
C VAL A 79 13.07 -5.43 9.54
N PRO A 80 13.18 -5.13 10.85
CA PRO A 80 12.21 -5.62 11.83
C PRO A 80 10.84 -5.00 11.59
N VAL A 81 9.82 -5.85 11.40
CA VAL A 81 8.45 -5.41 11.13
C VAL A 81 7.45 -6.17 11.99
N ASP A 82 6.74 -5.42 12.82
CA ASP A 82 5.53 -5.87 13.51
C ASP A 82 4.32 -5.54 12.64
N LEU A 83 3.54 -6.56 12.27
CA LEU A 83 2.35 -6.43 11.42
C LEU A 83 1.14 -6.94 12.19
N GLU A 84 0.13 -6.09 12.31
CA GLU A 84 -1.16 -6.43 12.91
C GLU A 84 -2.29 -6.16 11.91
N ILE A 85 -3.25 -7.07 11.83
CA ILE A 85 -4.40 -6.96 10.95
C ILE A 85 -5.66 -7.11 11.80
N TYR A 86 -6.55 -6.12 11.72
CA TYR A 86 -7.75 -5.98 12.54
C TYR A 86 -9.04 -6.11 11.75
#